data_AF-A0A9W4DQQ7-F1
#
_entry.id   AF-A0A9W4DQQ7-F1
#
_cell.length_a   1.000
_cell.length_b   1.000
_cell.length_c   1.000
_cell.angle_alpha   90.00
_cell.angle_beta   90.00
_cell.angle_gamma   90.00
#
_symmetry.space_group_name_H-M   'P 1'
#
loop_
_entity.id
_entity.type
_entity.pdbx_description
1 polymer ?
#
loop_
_entity_poly.entity_id
_entity_poly.type
_entity_poly.pdbx_seq_one_letter_code
_entity_poly.pdbx_strand_id
1 'polypeptide(L)'
;AFNSSKSGRSPRSRKGRTRLKYHPVSSAPSPPASHPLGQLDCLITFHLLHTSPCPYQFLHSLDEHMLPPLSFELVATCSTTKARAATLTLPHGSLSLPLFMPVATQASLKGLTAQQLEQAGCRLCLNNTYHLALKPGQAVLDSVGGAHILQGWKYNLLTDSGGFQMVSLLKLATVTEEGVRFRSPHDDSPMLLTPEHSISLQNSIGSDIIMQLDDVVATTTPDRHRIEVAMQRSIRWLDRCIAAHAKPSSQSLFCIIQGGLDLELRRECCKEMIKRDTPGIAIGGLSGGEAKSDYCRVVDTCTGLLPANKPRYVMGVGYPVDLVVSVALGADMFDCVWPTRTARFGNAITSHGVINLRNAKYAADLTPLEDGCQCVCCRPVSAGDDIEDGGSGLGITRSFVHHLATRETVGAHLLTLHNVWHMLTLMRHIRQAIVEDQYPSFLRQFFADQYAADKTEYPDWAVKALRCVGVDLMDV
;
A
#
# COMPACT_ATOMS: atom_id res chain seq x y z
N ALA A 1 47.06 -17.10 11.00
CA ALA A 1 48.51 -16.82 10.97
C ALA A 1 48.72 -15.35 10.63
N PHE A 2 49.60 -14.67 11.38
CA PHE A 2 50.07 -13.26 11.28
C PHE A 2 49.05 -12.15 11.63
N ASN A 3 49.05 -11.48 12.80
CA ASN A 3 50.02 -10.50 13.40
C ASN A 3 50.42 -9.37 12.43
N SER A 4 50.57 -8.09 12.75
CA SER A 4 50.26 -7.19 13.89
C SER A 4 51.01 -5.88 13.57
N SER A 5 50.44 -4.68 13.76
CA SER A 5 51.22 -3.52 14.24
C SER A 5 50.33 -2.32 14.62
N LYS A 6 50.52 -1.88 15.87
CA LYS A 6 50.09 -0.60 16.44
C LYS A 6 51.30 0.33 16.48
N SER A 7 51.11 1.61 16.17
CA SER A 7 51.75 2.82 16.78
C SER A 7 51.41 4.03 15.88
N GLY A 8 51.16 5.26 16.32
CA GLY A 8 51.15 5.87 17.64
C GLY A 8 50.37 7.20 17.59
N ARG A 9 49.92 7.67 18.75
CA ARG A 9 49.26 8.98 18.94
C ARG A 9 50.24 9.96 19.58
N SER A 10 50.22 11.21 19.12
CA SER A 10 50.56 12.41 19.90
C SER A 10 49.93 13.67 19.26
N PRO A 11 49.52 14.72 20.02
CA PRO A 11 48.44 15.64 19.63
C PRO A 11 48.88 17.09 19.41
N ARG A 12 48.30 17.78 18.42
CA ARG A 12 48.26 19.26 18.23
C ARG A 12 47.08 19.58 17.30
N SER A 13 46.34 20.67 17.37
CA SER A 13 46.16 21.78 18.30
C SER A 13 44.80 22.42 17.95
N ARG A 14 44.09 22.95 18.95
CA ARG A 14 42.79 23.63 18.79
C ARG A 14 42.98 24.98 18.08
N LYS A 15 42.16 25.27 17.06
CA LYS A 15 41.93 26.63 16.56
C LYS A 15 40.44 26.89 16.32
N GLY A 16 39.96 28.00 16.87
CA GLY A 16 38.97 28.87 16.22
C GLY A 16 37.49 28.56 16.43
N ARG A 17 36.95 28.84 17.62
CA ARG A 17 35.53 29.19 17.78
C ARG A 17 35.38 30.70 17.67
N THR A 18 34.90 31.19 16.53
CA THR A 18 34.45 32.57 16.37
C THR A 18 33.03 32.69 16.95
N ARG A 19 32.92 33.35 18.10
CA ARG A 19 31.65 33.86 18.65
C ARG A 19 31.33 35.18 17.96
N LEU A 20 30.30 35.22 17.14
CA LEU A 20 29.66 36.47 16.73
C LEU A 20 28.65 36.88 17.80
N LYS A 21 28.81 38.14 18.23
CA LYS A 21 28.05 38.80 19.29
C LYS A 21 26.63 39.09 18.81
N TYR A 22 25.63 38.71 19.61
CA TYR A 22 24.26 39.18 19.49
C TYR A 22 24.19 40.65 19.94
N HIS A 23 23.74 41.52 19.05
CA HIS A 23 23.28 42.87 19.39
C HIS A 23 21.80 42.81 19.80
N PRO A 24 21.38 43.45 20.90
CA PRO A 24 19.97 43.57 21.24
C PRO A 24 19.35 44.66 20.38
N VAL A 25 18.37 44.30 19.55
CA VAL A 25 17.53 45.26 18.84
C VAL A 25 16.41 45.71 19.77
N SER A 26 16.38 47.02 19.96
CA SER A 26 15.42 47.83 20.71
C SER A 26 14.03 47.85 20.07
N SER A 27 13.03 47.98 20.95
CA SER A 27 11.72 48.63 20.76
C SER A 27 10.74 48.06 19.71
N ALA A 28 9.76 47.32 20.23
CA ALA A 28 8.45 47.13 19.62
C ALA A 28 7.64 48.46 19.65
N PRO A 29 6.88 48.81 18.60
CA PRO A 29 5.83 49.81 18.68
C PRO A 29 4.51 49.17 19.14
N SER A 30 3.87 49.84 20.09
CA SER A 30 2.53 49.60 20.64
C SER A 30 1.42 49.70 19.57
N PRO A 31 0.28 49.01 19.74
CA PRO A 31 -0.88 49.18 18.86
C PRO A 31 -1.65 50.47 19.22
N PRO A 32 -2.26 51.19 18.26
CA PRO A 32 -3.16 52.28 18.61
C PRO A 32 -4.53 51.73 19.03
N ALA A 33 -5.11 52.43 20.00
CA ALA A 33 -6.35 52.14 20.68
C ALA A 33 -7.61 52.45 19.85
N SER A 34 -8.68 51.79 20.31
CA SER A 34 -10.10 51.88 20.00
C SER A 34 -10.75 53.27 20.02
N HIS A 35 -11.82 53.46 19.23
CA HIS A 35 -13.15 54.06 19.55
C HIS A 35 -13.99 54.26 18.26
N PRO A 36 -15.33 54.47 18.29
CA PRO A 36 -16.38 53.74 19.01
C PRO A 36 -17.60 53.35 18.12
N LEU A 37 -18.40 52.42 18.67
CA LEU A 37 -19.84 52.15 18.53
C LEU A 37 -20.68 52.88 17.45
N GLY A 38 -21.36 52.09 16.61
CA GLY A 38 -22.61 52.44 15.95
C GLY A 38 -23.66 51.36 16.21
N GLN A 39 -24.57 51.62 17.15
CA GLN A 39 -25.79 50.85 17.38
C GLN A 39 -26.76 51.07 16.22
N LEU A 40 -27.31 49.98 15.66
CA LEU A 40 -28.62 50.01 15.02
C LEU A 40 -29.49 48.95 15.70
N ASP A 41 -30.46 49.45 16.46
CA ASP A 41 -31.60 48.71 16.97
C ASP A 41 -32.38 48.10 15.81
N CYS A 42 -32.66 46.80 15.90
CA CYS A 42 -33.74 46.21 15.11
C CYS A 42 -34.62 45.37 16.03
N LEU A 43 -35.85 45.88 16.16
CA LEU A 43 -36.89 45.48 17.09
C LEU A 43 -37.32 44.02 16.88
N ILE A 44 -37.33 43.30 18.01
CA ILE A 44 -38.01 42.02 18.19
C ILE A 44 -39.51 42.23 17.94
N THR A 45 -40.05 41.57 16.92
CA THR A 45 -41.50 41.36 16.78
C THR A 45 -41.74 39.85 16.76
N PHE A 46 -42.30 39.34 17.85
CA PHE A 46 -42.78 37.96 17.96
C PHE A 46 -44.00 37.77 17.05
N HIS A 47 -43.91 36.88 16.07
CA HIS A 47 -45.08 36.31 15.39
C HIS A 47 -45.14 34.80 15.66
N LEU A 48 -46.13 34.43 16.46
CA LEU A 48 -46.61 33.07 16.69
C LEU A 48 -47.13 32.51 15.36
N LEU A 49 -46.46 31.51 14.81
CA LEU A 49 -47.03 30.64 13.79
C LEU A 49 -47.03 29.20 14.31
N HIS A 50 -48.25 28.65 14.32
CA HIS A 50 -48.58 27.29 14.71
C HIS A 50 -47.79 26.25 13.91
N THR A 51 -47.11 25.35 14.62
CA THR A 51 -46.55 24.12 14.05
C THR A 51 -47.59 23.01 14.09
N SER A 52 -48.07 22.61 12.91
CA SER A 52 -48.81 21.36 12.74
C SER A 52 -47.87 20.15 12.93
N PRO A 53 -48.29 19.07 13.58
CA PRO A 53 -47.46 17.88 13.76
C PRO A 53 -47.33 17.08 12.45
N CYS A 54 -46.08 16.79 12.08
CA CYS A 54 -45.72 15.92 10.94
C CYS A 54 -46.10 14.46 11.24
N PRO A 55 -46.83 13.75 10.36
CA PRO A 55 -47.27 12.39 10.61
C PRO A 55 -46.27 11.38 10.00
N TYR A 56 -45.12 11.18 10.64
CA TYR A 56 -44.26 10.01 10.37
C TYR A 56 -43.57 9.58 11.66
N GLN A 57 -44.35 8.99 12.55
CA GLN A 57 -43.87 8.24 13.70
C GLN A 57 -44.68 6.95 13.73
N PHE A 58 -44.26 5.96 12.94
CA PHE A 58 -44.51 4.53 13.12
C PHE A 58 -43.81 3.75 11.99
N LEU A 59 -42.51 3.49 12.17
CA LEU A 59 -41.83 2.37 11.53
C LEU A 59 -40.95 1.73 12.61
N HIS A 60 -41.57 0.85 13.38
CA HIS A 60 -40.84 -0.13 14.19
C HIS A 60 -40.33 -1.25 13.27
N SER A 61 -39.06 -1.57 13.45
CA SER A 61 -38.39 -2.84 13.11
C SER A 61 -38.60 -3.37 11.69
N LEU A 62 -37.88 -2.77 10.74
CA LEU A 62 -37.23 -3.61 9.74
C LEU A 62 -35.89 -4.00 10.35
N ASP A 63 -35.58 -5.30 10.38
CA ASP A 63 -34.20 -5.77 10.55
C ASP A 63 -33.37 -5.00 9.51
N GLU A 64 -32.59 -4.02 9.96
CA GLU A 64 -31.46 -3.53 9.18
C GLU A 64 -30.52 -4.72 9.05
N HIS A 65 -30.73 -5.53 8.01
CA HIS A 65 -29.64 -6.26 7.39
C HIS A 65 -28.65 -5.19 6.92
N MET A 66 -27.82 -4.72 7.86
CA MET A 66 -26.70 -3.85 7.62
C MET A 66 -25.92 -4.48 6.48
N LEU A 67 -25.90 -3.80 5.34
CA LEU A 67 -25.14 -4.27 4.18
C LEU A 67 -23.71 -4.57 4.66
N PRO A 68 -23.10 -5.68 4.22
CA PRO A 68 -21.75 -5.99 4.62
C PRO A 68 -20.84 -4.81 4.26
N PRO A 69 -19.82 -4.49 5.09
CA PRO A 69 -18.95 -3.34 4.83
C PRO A 69 -18.17 -3.47 3.51
N LEU A 70 -18.15 -4.66 2.90
CA LEU A 70 -17.54 -4.91 1.60
C LEU A 70 -18.54 -5.58 0.67
N SER A 71 -18.69 -5.01 -0.53
CA SER A 71 -19.34 -5.67 -1.66
C SER A 71 -18.36 -5.81 -2.83
N PHE A 72 -18.46 -6.93 -3.54
CA PHE A 72 -17.63 -7.24 -4.70
C PHE A 72 -18.54 -7.45 -5.92
N GLU A 73 -18.34 -6.64 -6.95
CA GLU A 73 -19.07 -6.72 -8.22
C GLU A 73 -18.09 -7.07 -9.34
N LEU A 74 -18.24 -8.25 -9.95
CA LEU A 74 -17.45 -8.61 -11.12
C LEU A 74 -17.97 -7.85 -12.35
N VAL A 75 -17.11 -7.05 -12.99
CA VAL A 75 -17.46 -6.22 -14.14
C VAL A 75 -17.14 -6.92 -15.46
N ALA A 76 -15.95 -7.50 -15.56
CA ALA A 76 -15.51 -8.21 -16.76
C ALA A 76 -14.45 -9.26 -16.44
N THR A 77 -14.30 -10.22 -17.34
CA THR A 77 -13.23 -11.23 -17.32
C THR A 77 -12.60 -11.30 -18.70
N CYS A 78 -11.28 -11.47 -18.75
CA CYS A 78 -10.58 -11.76 -19.99
C CYS A 78 -11.03 -13.13 -20.54
N SER A 79 -11.30 -13.23 -21.84
CA SER A 79 -11.69 -14.49 -22.51
C SER A 79 -10.55 -15.51 -22.61
N THR A 80 -9.30 -15.05 -22.54
CA THR A 80 -8.10 -15.89 -22.71
C THR A 80 -7.44 -16.26 -21.38
N THR A 81 -7.28 -15.30 -20.47
CA THR A 81 -6.54 -15.47 -19.20
C THR A 81 -7.49 -15.58 -18.01
N LYS A 82 -6.95 -15.64 -16.78
CA LYS A 82 -7.75 -15.59 -15.54
C LYS A 82 -7.98 -14.16 -15.05
N ALA A 83 -7.61 -13.14 -15.82
CA ALA A 83 -7.69 -11.74 -15.42
C ALA A 83 -9.14 -11.26 -15.27
N ARG A 84 -9.38 -10.40 -14.28
CA ARG A 84 -10.71 -9.93 -13.90
C ARG A 84 -10.70 -8.44 -13.60
N ALA A 85 -11.76 -7.76 -14.00
CA ALA A 85 -12.05 -6.40 -13.59
C ALA A 85 -13.28 -6.45 -12.68
N ALA A 86 -13.18 -5.85 -11.50
CA ALA A 86 -14.27 -5.81 -10.53
C ALA A 86 -14.35 -4.45 -9.82
N THR A 87 -15.49 -4.13 -9.25
CA THR A 87 -15.67 -2.98 -8.36
C THR A 87 -15.77 -3.50 -6.93
N LEU A 88 -14.93 -2.98 -6.05
CA LEU A 88 -14.94 -3.27 -4.62
C LEU A 88 -15.46 -2.04 -3.89
N THR A 89 -16.61 -2.13 -3.24
CA THR A 89 -17.15 -1.03 -2.43
C THR A 89 -16.85 -1.28 -0.96
N LEU A 90 -16.29 -0.26 -0.31
CA LEU A 90 -15.91 -0.22 1.10
C LEU A 90 -16.51 1.03 1.76
N PRO A 91 -16.48 1.15 3.09
CA PRO A 91 -17.10 2.28 3.80
C PRO A 91 -16.61 3.66 3.36
N HIS A 92 -15.33 3.78 2.96
CA HIS A 92 -14.72 5.04 2.51
C HIS A 92 -14.56 5.13 0.98
N GLY A 93 -15.40 4.42 0.23
CA GLY A 93 -15.60 4.60 -1.20
C GLY A 93 -15.29 3.36 -2.05
N SER A 94 -15.65 3.42 -3.32
CA SER A 94 -15.45 2.33 -4.28
C SER A 94 -14.03 2.31 -4.86
N LEU A 95 -13.59 1.11 -5.21
CA LEU A 95 -12.27 0.80 -5.76
C LEU A 95 -12.41 -0.02 -7.03
N SER A 96 -11.57 0.31 -8.02
CA SER A 96 -11.47 -0.42 -9.28
C SER A 96 -10.38 -1.49 -9.17
N LEU A 97 -10.73 -2.75 -9.44
CA LEU A 97 -9.80 -3.89 -9.49
C LEU A 97 -9.39 -4.24 -10.93
N PRO A 98 -8.15 -4.70 -11.18
CA PRO A 98 -7.09 -4.87 -10.19
C PRO A 98 -6.50 -3.54 -9.70
N LEU A 99 -5.91 -3.53 -8.51
CA LEU A 99 -5.29 -2.33 -7.93
C LEU A 99 -3.95 -2.62 -7.24
N PHE A 100 -3.18 -1.55 -7.07
CA PHE A 100 -1.94 -1.52 -6.30
C PHE A 100 -2.11 -0.57 -5.12
N MET A 101 -1.75 -1.03 -3.92
CA MET A 101 -1.81 -0.28 -2.67
C MET A 101 -0.43 0.24 -2.29
N PRO A 102 -0.22 1.57 -2.34
CA PRO A 102 0.98 2.17 -1.77
C PRO A 102 1.02 1.97 -0.25
N VAL A 103 2.21 1.74 0.31
CA VAL A 103 2.38 1.43 1.74
C VAL A 103 2.71 2.70 2.55
N ALA A 104 1.75 3.12 3.36
CA ALA A 104 1.83 4.20 4.34
C ALA A 104 2.18 3.66 5.74
N THR A 105 3.44 3.25 5.91
CA THR A 105 3.94 2.50 7.07
C THR A 105 3.57 3.09 8.44
N GLN A 106 3.54 4.42 8.60
CA GLN A 106 3.24 5.08 9.88
C GLN A 106 2.05 6.04 9.75
N ALA A 107 0.98 5.59 9.09
CA ALA A 107 -0.12 6.46 8.64
C ALA A 107 0.39 7.66 7.82
N SER A 108 1.49 7.42 7.10
CA SER A 108 2.09 8.34 6.14
C SER A 108 2.91 7.54 5.16
N LEU A 109 2.69 7.78 3.87
CA LEU A 109 3.54 7.24 2.83
C LEU A 109 4.84 8.04 2.82
N LYS A 110 5.97 7.32 2.92
CA LYS A 110 7.29 7.95 3.04
C LYS A 110 7.56 8.89 1.87
N GLY A 111 7.42 10.18 2.14
CA GLY A 111 7.66 11.26 1.21
C GLY A 111 6.41 11.94 0.66
N LEU A 112 5.19 11.44 0.83
CA LEU A 112 3.99 12.08 0.27
C LEU A 112 2.98 12.49 1.36
N THR A 113 2.27 13.59 1.12
CA THR A 113 1.08 13.95 1.90
C THR A 113 -0.16 13.14 1.45
N ALA A 114 -1.20 13.10 2.29
CA ALA A 114 -2.48 12.49 1.92
C ALA A 114 -3.08 13.11 0.65
N GLN A 115 -3.04 14.44 0.52
CA GLN A 115 -3.52 15.16 -0.65
C GLN A 115 -2.76 14.77 -1.93
N GLN A 116 -1.43 14.66 -1.86
CA GLN A 116 -0.62 14.26 -3.01
C GLN A 116 -0.91 12.81 -3.43
N LEU A 117 -1.13 11.92 -2.45
CA LEU A 117 -1.51 10.54 -2.71
C LEU A 117 -2.90 10.44 -3.34
N GLU A 118 -3.86 11.24 -2.88
CA GLU A 118 -5.18 11.38 -3.48
C GLU A 118 -5.10 11.88 -4.93
N GLN A 119 -4.31 12.94 -5.18
CA GLN A 119 -4.08 13.52 -6.50
C GLN A 119 -3.43 12.52 -7.46
N ALA A 120 -2.63 11.58 -6.95
CA ALA A 120 -2.07 10.49 -7.74
C ALA A 120 -3.13 9.43 -8.16
N GLY A 121 -4.37 9.56 -7.68
CA GLY A 121 -5.47 8.64 -7.97
C GLY A 121 -5.53 7.46 -7.00
N CYS A 122 -4.80 7.49 -5.89
CA CYS A 122 -4.89 6.45 -4.87
C CYS A 122 -6.22 6.56 -4.12
N ARG A 123 -6.89 5.42 -3.89
CA ARG A 123 -8.15 5.32 -3.13
C ARG A 123 -8.12 4.23 -2.05
N LEU A 124 -7.05 3.45 -2.00
CA LEU A 124 -6.77 2.47 -0.96
C LEU A 124 -5.27 2.44 -0.71
N CYS A 125 -4.85 2.63 0.54
CA CYS A 125 -3.45 2.48 0.92
C CYS A 125 -3.31 1.57 2.15
N LEU A 126 -2.11 1.00 2.31
CA LEU A 126 -1.84 0.09 3.42
C LEU A 126 -1.23 0.87 4.60
N ASN A 127 -1.79 0.73 5.79
CA ASN A 127 -1.16 1.12 7.04
C ASN A 127 -0.60 -0.12 7.74
N ASN A 128 0.54 0.02 8.39
CA ASN A 128 1.12 -1.10 9.11
C ASN A 128 0.68 -1.09 10.57
N THR A 129 0.06 -2.18 11.01
CA THR A 129 -0.48 -2.30 12.38
C THR A 129 0.63 -2.25 13.42
N TYR A 130 1.76 -2.91 13.18
CA TYR A 130 2.87 -2.93 14.13
C TYR A 130 3.38 -1.53 14.47
N HIS A 131 3.59 -0.71 13.44
CA HIS A 131 4.09 0.65 13.64
C HIS A 131 3.06 1.54 14.34
N LEU A 132 1.79 1.50 13.94
CA LEU A 132 0.74 2.31 14.55
C LEU A 132 0.40 1.89 15.98
N ALA A 133 0.45 0.59 16.26
CA ALA A 133 0.27 0.02 17.59
C ALA A 133 1.38 0.40 18.56
N LEU A 134 2.61 0.63 18.07
CA LEU A 134 3.71 1.13 18.89
C LEU A 134 3.70 2.66 19.00
N LYS A 135 3.54 3.35 17.87
CA LYS A 135 3.56 4.82 17.79
C LYS A 135 2.60 5.29 16.68
N PRO A 136 1.51 5.99 17.02
CA PRO A 136 1.29 6.66 18.31
C PRO A 136 0.78 5.75 19.44
N GLY A 137 0.37 4.52 19.13
CA GLY A 137 -0.17 3.58 20.10
C GLY A 137 -1.69 3.55 20.14
N GLN A 138 -2.25 2.44 20.62
CA GLN A 138 -3.69 2.18 20.60
C GLN A 138 -4.51 3.27 21.33
N ALA A 139 -4.10 3.65 22.54
CA ALA A 139 -4.80 4.67 23.33
C ALA A 139 -4.90 6.04 22.63
N VAL A 140 -3.88 6.40 21.84
CA VAL A 140 -3.91 7.63 21.04
C VAL A 140 -4.85 7.48 19.86
N LEU A 141 -4.83 6.33 19.17
CA LEU A 141 -5.76 6.06 18.07
C LEU A 141 -7.21 6.08 18.53
N ASP A 142 -7.51 5.48 19.69
CA ASP A 142 -8.86 5.50 20.28
C ASP A 142 -9.31 6.93 20.61
N SER A 143 -8.40 7.76 21.14
CA SER A 143 -8.67 9.17 21.47
C SER A 143 -8.86 10.05 20.23
N VAL A 144 -8.06 9.82 19.18
CA VAL A 144 -8.15 10.56 17.90
C VAL A 144 -9.36 10.12 17.07
N GLY A 145 -9.83 8.88 17.23
CA GLY A 145 -10.91 8.30 16.44
C GLY A 145 -10.43 7.52 15.21
N GLY A 146 -9.22 6.95 15.26
CA GLY A 146 -8.67 6.08 14.22
C GLY A 146 -7.68 6.74 13.25
N ALA A 147 -7.12 5.93 12.36
CA ALA A 147 -6.04 6.34 11.46
C ALA A 147 -6.49 7.24 10.30
N HIS A 148 -7.73 7.14 9.84
CA HIS A 148 -8.28 8.06 8.83
C HIS A 148 -8.18 9.52 9.31
N ILE A 149 -8.65 9.80 10.53
CA ILE A 149 -8.57 11.14 11.15
C ILE A 149 -7.11 11.53 11.41
N LEU A 150 -6.34 10.62 12.02
CA LEU A 150 -4.94 10.87 12.38
C LEU A 150 -4.10 11.38 11.19
N GLN A 151 -4.29 10.79 10.00
CA GLN A 151 -3.50 11.12 8.81
C GLN A 151 -4.23 12.03 7.81
N GLY A 152 -5.47 12.42 8.09
CA GLY A 152 -6.31 13.17 7.16
C GLY A 152 -6.61 12.41 5.86
N TRP A 153 -6.70 11.09 5.91
CA TRP A 153 -7.02 10.25 4.75
C TRP A 153 -8.50 9.88 4.75
N LYS A 154 -9.22 10.36 3.73
CA LYS A 154 -10.67 10.20 3.60
C LYS A 154 -11.11 8.98 2.79
N TYR A 155 -10.17 8.23 2.22
CA TYR A 155 -10.45 7.04 1.43
C TYR A 155 -10.11 5.77 2.22
N ASN A 156 -10.17 4.62 1.56
CA ASN A 156 -10.06 3.34 2.23
C ASN A 156 -8.64 3.06 2.76
N LEU A 157 -8.58 2.27 3.83
CA LEU A 157 -7.36 1.74 4.44
C LEU A 157 -7.42 0.22 4.52
N LEU A 158 -6.27 -0.40 4.28
CA LEU A 158 -6.00 -1.78 4.66
C LEU A 158 -4.95 -1.79 5.76
N THR A 159 -5.14 -2.60 6.80
CA THR A 159 -4.10 -2.90 7.79
C THR A 159 -3.65 -4.34 7.74
N ASP A 160 -2.34 -4.57 7.76
CA ASP A 160 -1.80 -5.90 7.98
C ASP A 160 -1.93 -6.33 9.47
N SER A 161 -1.62 -7.58 9.79
CA SER A 161 -1.74 -8.07 11.18
C SER A 161 -0.64 -7.58 12.11
N GLY A 162 0.46 -7.07 11.56
CA GLY A 162 1.70 -6.72 12.29
C GLY A 162 2.63 -7.90 12.58
N GLY A 163 2.21 -9.14 12.37
CA GLY A 163 3.01 -10.35 12.67
C GLY A 163 4.25 -10.49 11.80
N PHE A 164 4.14 -10.21 10.49
CA PHE A 164 5.27 -10.35 9.56
C PHE A 164 6.46 -9.45 9.90
N GLN A 165 6.21 -8.21 10.28
CA GLN A 165 7.24 -7.24 10.64
C GLN A 165 7.94 -7.66 11.94
N MET A 166 7.19 -8.23 12.89
CA MET A 166 7.77 -8.75 14.13
C MET A 166 8.71 -9.93 13.85
N VAL A 167 8.34 -10.87 12.98
CA VAL A 167 9.16 -12.05 12.66
C VAL A 167 10.36 -11.70 11.77
N SER A 168 10.19 -10.78 10.80
CA SER A 168 11.26 -10.42 9.86
C SER A 168 12.30 -9.44 10.44
N LEU A 169 11.92 -8.59 11.40
CA LEU A 169 12.82 -7.60 11.99
C LEU A 169 13.53 -8.10 13.25
N LEU A 170 13.03 -9.14 13.92
CA LEU A 170 13.52 -9.56 15.24
C LEU A 170 14.04 -10.99 15.19
N LYS A 171 15.36 -11.15 15.21
CA LYS A 171 16.06 -12.45 15.33
C LYS A 171 15.64 -13.29 16.55
N LEU A 172 14.86 -12.71 17.47
CA LEU A 172 14.45 -13.29 18.75
C LEU A 172 12.94 -13.60 18.82
N ALA A 173 12.22 -13.54 17.69
CA ALA A 173 10.80 -13.89 17.68
C ALA A 173 10.60 -15.40 17.86
N THR A 174 9.69 -15.79 18.77
CA THR A 174 9.28 -17.18 18.98
C THR A 174 7.78 -17.29 18.73
N VAL A 175 7.38 -18.19 17.83
CA VAL A 175 5.97 -18.42 17.51
C VAL A 175 5.47 -19.63 18.28
N THR A 176 4.39 -19.45 19.03
CA THR A 176 3.71 -20.49 19.81
C THR A 176 2.23 -20.53 19.41
N GLU A 177 1.43 -21.45 19.94
CA GLU A 177 -0.01 -21.45 19.66
C GLU A 177 -0.73 -20.20 20.18
N GLU A 178 -0.25 -19.63 21.29
CA GLU A 178 -0.82 -18.42 21.90
C GLU A 178 -0.68 -17.19 20.99
N GLY A 179 0.47 -17.03 20.35
CA GLY A 179 0.82 -15.88 19.52
C GLY A 179 2.32 -15.80 19.22
N VAL A 180 2.73 -14.63 18.73
CA VAL A 180 4.13 -14.29 18.44
C VAL A 180 4.74 -13.57 19.64
N ARG A 181 5.74 -14.18 20.26
CA ARG A 181 6.54 -13.57 21.34
C ARG A 181 7.77 -12.93 20.75
N PHE A 182 8.06 -11.70 21.14
CA PHE A 182 9.23 -10.97 20.65
C PHE A 182 9.67 -9.92 21.68
N ARG A 183 10.77 -9.21 21.38
CA ARG A 183 11.23 -8.09 22.21
C ARG A 183 11.03 -6.79 21.46
N SER A 184 10.54 -5.77 22.17
CA SER A 184 10.44 -4.41 21.65
C SER A 184 11.81 -3.94 21.16
N PRO A 185 11.93 -3.43 19.91
CA PRO A 185 13.20 -2.90 19.42
C PRO A 185 13.58 -1.56 20.07
N HIS A 186 12.69 -0.97 20.87
CA HIS A 186 12.92 0.33 21.52
C HIS A 186 13.55 0.19 22.91
N ASP A 187 13.11 -0.79 23.69
CA ASP A 187 13.47 -0.94 25.10
C ASP A 187 13.70 -2.40 25.54
N ASP A 188 13.69 -3.35 24.59
CA ASP A 188 13.94 -4.78 24.80
C ASP A 188 12.91 -5.49 25.73
N SER A 189 11.79 -4.82 26.01
CA SER A 189 10.69 -5.37 26.81
C SER A 189 10.02 -6.56 26.09
N PRO A 190 9.62 -7.62 26.82
CA PRO A 190 8.93 -8.75 26.23
C PRO A 190 7.53 -8.35 25.76
N MET A 191 7.18 -8.73 24.54
CA MET A 191 5.89 -8.46 23.93
C MET A 191 5.26 -9.76 23.40
N LEU A 192 3.93 -9.81 23.40
CA LEU A 192 3.14 -10.90 22.85
C LEU A 192 2.05 -10.32 21.95
N LEU A 193 2.07 -10.71 20.68
CA LEU A 193 0.99 -10.44 19.74
C LEU A 193 0.18 -11.72 19.53
N THR A 194 -1.04 -11.75 20.07
CA THR A 194 -2.02 -12.81 19.82
C THR A 194 -2.98 -12.40 18.69
N PRO A 195 -3.71 -13.35 18.06
CA PRO A 195 -4.81 -13.05 17.16
C PRO A 195 -5.81 -12.02 17.71
N GLU A 196 -6.22 -12.14 18.98
CA GLU A 196 -7.17 -11.23 19.61
C GLU A 196 -6.58 -9.82 19.75
N HIS A 197 -5.32 -9.72 20.17
CA HIS A 197 -4.65 -8.43 20.32
C HIS A 197 -4.44 -7.76 18.95
N SER A 198 -4.03 -8.51 17.92
CA SER A 198 -3.89 -8.00 16.55
C SER A 198 -5.21 -7.44 16.01
N ILE A 199 -6.33 -8.14 16.23
CA ILE A 199 -7.65 -7.67 15.80
C ILE A 199 -8.11 -6.44 16.61
N SER A 200 -7.88 -6.43 17.92
CA SER A 200 -8.16 -5.26 18.77
C SER A 200 -7.43 -4.01 18.27
N LEU A 201 -6.13 -4.12 17.96
CA LEU A 201 -5.34 -3.03 17.39
C LEU A 201 -5.91 -2.54 16.07
N GLN A 202 -6.28 -3.45 15.17
CA GLN A 202 -6.90 -3.10 13.87
C GLN A 202 -8.30 -2.49 14.04
N ASN A 203 -9.06 -2.87 15.08
CA ASN A 203 -10.34 -2.23 15.40
C ASN A 203 -10.17 -0.79 15.90
N SER A 204 -9.09 -0.48 16.63
CA SER A 204 -8.72 0.88 17.03
C SER A 204 -8.16 1.71 15.88
N ILE A 205 -7.37 1.09 14.99
CA ILE A 205 -6.89 1.77 13.78
C ILE A 205 -8.07 2.16 12.88
N GLY A 206 -9.11 1.34 12.82
CA GLY A 206 -10.35 1.65 12.10
C GLY A 206 -10.25 1.48 10.59
N SER A 207 -9.36 0.60 10.11
CA SER A 207 -9.22 0.32 8.67
C SER A 207 -10.42 -0.40 8.06
N ASP A 208 -10.71 -0.14 6.80
CA ASP A 208 -11.81 -0.76 6.05
C ASP A 208 -11.58 -2.25 5.79
N ILE A 209 -10.33 -2.64 5.55
CA ILE A 209 -9.90 -4.04 5.44
C ILE A 209 -8.88 -4.32 6.54
N ILE A 210 -9.07 -5.43 7.25
CA ILE A 210 -8.19 -5.91 8.31
C ILE A 210 -7.70 -7.32 7.96
N MET A 211 -6.46 -7.64 8.28
CA MET A 211 -5.85 -8.93 7.97
C MET A 211 -5.77 -9.82 9.21
N GLN A 212 -6.02 -11.13 9.05
CA GLN A 212 -5.81 -12.09 10.14
C GLN A 212 -4.34 -12.08 10.59
N LEU A 213 -4.08 -12.37 11.86
CA LEU A 213 -2.75 -12.79 12.28
C LEU A 213 -2.47 -14.22 11.80
N ASP A 214 -1.32 -14.44 11.21
CA ASP A 214 -0.88 -15.71 10.65
C ASP A 214 0.54 -16.08 11.10
N ASP A 215 0.85 -17.39 11.05
CA ASP A 215 2.18 -17.90 11.37
C ASP A 215 3.04 -17.95 10.11
N VAL A 216 3.79 -16.87 9.88
CA VAL A 216 4.60 -16.72 8.68
C VAL A 216 5.93 -17.46 8.80
N VAL A 217 6.23 -18.25 7.76
CA VAL A 217 7.51 -18.94 7.60
C VAL A 217 8.20 -18.44 6.34
N ALA A 218 9.53 -18.34 6.38
CA ALA A 218 10.32 -17.96 5.20
C ALA A 218 10.05 -18.93 4.04
N THR A 219 9.76 -18.40 2.85
CA THR A 219 9.36 -19.18 1.67
C THR A 219 10.42 -20.16 1.19
N THR A 220 11.69 -19.84 1.47
CA THR A 220 12.87 -20.65 1.12
C THR A 220 13.23 -21.69 2.19
N THR A 221 12.43 -21.83 3.25
CA THR A 221 12.69 -22.88 4.25
C THR A 221 12.59 -24.27 3.61
N PRO A 222 13.56 -25.18 3.85
CA PRO A 222 13.44 -26.56 3.41
C PRO A 222 12.59 -27.41 4.37
N ASP A 223 12.25 -26.88 5.56
CA ASP A 223 11.50 -27.61 6.59
C ASP A 223 9.99 -27.62 6.26
N ARG A 224 9.58 -28.63 5.51
CA ARG A 224 8.17 -28.87 5.15
C ARG A 224 7.27 -29.03 6.38
N HIS A 225 7.74 -29.70 7.44
CA HIS A 225 6.95 -29.90 8.65
C HIS A 225 6.66 -28.57 9.34
N ARG A 226 7.65 -27.67 9.42
CA ARG A 226 7.44 -26.32 9.95
C ARG A 226 6.43 -25.51 9.14
N ILE A 227 6.43 -25.64 7.82
CA ILE A 227 5.45 -24.99 6.92
C ILE A 227 4.04 -25.52 7.21
N GLU A 228 3.88 -26.84 7.30
CA GLU A 228 2.60 -27.49 7.60
C GLU A 228 2.04 -27.04 8.96
N VAL A 229 2.88 -27.03 10.01
CA VAL A 229 2.50 -26.54 11.34
C VAL A 229 2.06 -25.08 11.30
N ALA A 230 2.77 -24.23 10.55
CA ALA A 230 2.39 -22.81 10.37
C ALA A 230 1.05 -22.64 9.67
N MET A 231 0.84 -23.41 8.60
CA MET A 231 -0.39 -23.39 7.82
C MET A 231 -1.58 -23.80 8.69
N GLN A 232 -1.46 -24.91 9.42
CA GLN A 232 -2.49 -25.38 10.35
C GLN A 232 -2.74 -24.41 11.51
N ARG A 233 -1.69 -23.80 12.06
CA ARG A 233 -1.82 -22.76 13.09
C ARG A 233 -2.53 -21.53 12.56
N SER A 234 -2.22 -21.09 11.34
CA SER A 234 -2.87 -19.94 10.71
C SER A 234 -4.37 -20.18 10.51
N ILE A 235 -4.79 -21.42 10.19
CA ILE A 235 -6.22 -21.79 10.14
C ILE A 235 -6.88 -21.63 11.52
N ARG A 236 -6.26 -22.14 12.59
CA ARG A 236 -6.79 -21.98 13.96
C ARG A 236 -6.79 -20.53 14.43
N TRP A 237 -5.79 -19.74 14.02
CA TRP A 237 -5.70 -18.32 14.33
C TRP A 237 -6.75 -17.49 13.60
N LEU A 238 -7.17 -17.89 12.38
CA LEU A 238 -8.30 -17.25 11.71
C LEU A 238 -9.58 -17.34 12.57
N ASP A 239 -9.89 -18.52 13.13
CA ASP A 239 -11.09 -18.71 13.96
C ASP A 239 -11.06 -17.79 15.19
N ARG A 240 -9.88 -17.59 15.78
CA ARG A 240 -9.66 -16.64 16.89
C ARG A 240 -9.80 -15.19 16.43
N CYS A 241 -9.29 -14.84 15.25
CA CYS A 241 -9.45 -13.50 14.67
C CYS A 241 -10.93 -13.17 14.40
N ILE A 242 -11.69 -14.12 13.86
CA ILE A 242 -13.14 -13.97 13.62
C ILE A 242 -13.86 -13.73 14.95
N ALA A 243 -13.59 -14.54 15.97
CA ALA A 243 -14.21 -14.40 17.28
C ALA A 243 -13.88 -13.06 17.97
N ALA A 244 -12.66 -12.54 17.76
CA ALA A 244 -12.22 -11.27 18.33
C ALA A 244 -12.71 -10.03 17.57
N HIS A 245 -13.25 -10.19 16.37
CA HIS A 245 -13.59 -9.05 15.52
C HIS A 245 -14.85 -8.32 16.01
N ALA A 246 -14.65 -7.17 16.67
CA ALA A 246 -15.72 -6.42 17.31
C ALA A 246 -16.47 -5.43 16.40
N LYS A 247 -16.01 -5.22 15.14
CA LYS A 247 -16.56 -4.20 14.21
C LYS A 247 -16.90 -4.75 12.81
N PRO A 248 -17.61 -5.88 12.69
CA PRO A 248 -17.89 -6.52 11.39
C PRO A 248 -18.84 -5.73 10.49
N SER A 249 -19.51 -4.69 11.00
CA SER A 249 -20.35 -3.78 10.22
C SER A 249 -19.56 -2.66 9.53
N SER A 250 -18.30 -2.41 9.93
CA SER A 250 -17.49 -1.32 9.40
C SER A 250 -16.10 -1.73 8.92
N GLN A 251 -15.68 -2.98 9.17
CA GLN A 251 -14.38 -3.49 8.72
C GLN A 251 -14.55 -4.90 8.16
N SER A 252 -13.73 -5.23 7.17
CA SER A 252 -13.76 -6.53 6.49
C SER A 252 -12.50 -7.33 6.79
N LEU A 253 -12.66 -8.46 7.49
CA LEU A 253 -11.55 -9.37 7.79
C LEU A 253 -11.20 -10.23 6.57
N PHE A 254 -9.93 -10.25 6.17
CA PHE A 254 -9.42 -11.16 5.15
C PHE A 254 -8.64 -12.30 5.80
N CYS A 255 -8.91 -13.53 5.35
CA CYS A 255 -8.02 -14.65 5.66
C CYS A 255 -6.77 -14.63 4.77
N ILE A 256 -5.71 -15.32 5.20
CA ILE A 256 -4.43 -15.41 4.48
C ILE A 256 -4.10 -16.88 4.22
N ILE A 257 -4.06 -17.26 2.95
CA ILE A 257 -3.63 -18.58 2.53
C ILE A 257 -2.12 -18.72 2.78
N GLN A 258 -1.75 -19.81 3.47
CA GLN A 258 -0.38 -20.20 3.81
C GLN A 258 -0.03 -21.55 3.16
N GLY A 259 1.20 -22.02 3.34
CA GLY A 259 1.69 -23.30 2.76
C GLY A 259 3.02 -23.21 2.01
N GLY A 260 3.70 -22.06 2.04
CA GLY A 260 5.01 -21.89 1.39
C GLY A 260 4.93 -22.13 -0.12
N LEU A 261 5.87 -22.92 -0.66
CA LEU A 261 5.89 -23.32 -2.08
C LEU A 261 5.29 -24.71 -2.33
N ASP A 262 4.78 -25.39 -1.30
CA ASP A 262 4.14 -26.70 -1.41
C ASP A 262 2.69 -26.53 -1.89
N LEU A 263 2.42 -26.94 -3.14
CA LEU A 263 1.11 -26.76 -3.76
C LEU A 263 0.01 -27.58 -3.08
N GLU A 264 0.33 -28.71 -2.44
CA GLU A 264 -0.67 -29.52 -1.73
C GLU A 264 -1.06 -28.85 -0.41
N LEU A 265 -0.09 -28.30 0.33
CA LEU A 265 -0.40 -27.51 1.53
C LEU A 265 -1.19 -26.23 1.17
N ARG A 266 -0.92 -25.61 0.01
CA ARG A 266 -1.71 -24.48 -0.50
C ARG A 266 -3.15 -24.89 -0.82
N ARG A 267 -3.36 -26.05 -1.47
CA ARG A 267 -4.71 -26.59 -1.75
C ARG A 267 -5.48 -26.87 -0.47
N GLU A 268 -4.84 -27.50 0.52
CA GLU A 268 -5.42 -27.76 1.82
C GLU A 268 -5.81 -26.46 2.53
N CYS A 269 -4.90 -25.49 2.58
CA CYS A 269 -5.17 -24.20 3.21
C CYS A 269 -6.32 -23.46 2.53
N CYS A 270 -6.36 -23.40 1.19
CA CYS A 270 -7.50 -22.83 0.45
C CYS A 270 -8.82 -23.51 0.84
N LYS A 271 -8.85 -24.85 0.82
CA LYS A 271 -10.05 -25.63 1.15
C LYS A 271 -10.54 -25.33 2.56
N GLU A 272 -9.65 -25.24 3.54
CA GLU A 272 -10.03 -24.98 4.94
C GLU A 272 -10.43 -23.52 5.19
N MET A 273 -9.70 -22.55 4.65
CA MET A 273 -9.96 -21.13 4.86
C MET A 273 -11.30 -20.68 4.24
N ILE A 274 -11.63 -21.20 3.04
CA ILE A 274 -12.89 -20.85 2.35
C ILE A 274 -14.13 -21.20 3.19
N LYS A 275 -14.07 -22.22 4.05
CA LYS A 275 -15.19 -22.62 4.92
C LYS A 275 -15.63 -21.53 5.91
N ARG A 276 -14.75 -20.58 6.24
CA ARG A 276 -15.04 -19.46 7.16
C ARG A 276 -15.72 -18.27 6.48
N ASP A 277 -15.83 -18.29 5.16
CA ASP A 277 -16.56 -17.30 4.37
C ASP A 277 -16.13 -15.82 4.58
N THR A 278 -14.85 -15.57 4.88
CA THR A 278 -14.36 -14.18 5.06
C THR A 278 -14.60 -13.30 3.82
N PRO A 279 -14.92 -12.00 3.95
CA PRO A 279 -15.23 -11.11 2.81
C PRO A 279 -14.19 -11.07 1.68
N GLY A 280 -12.91 -11.26 2.01
CA GLY A 280 -11.85 -11.40 1.02
C GLY A 280 -10.76 -12.37 1.47
N ILE A 281 -9.84 -12.66 0.54
CA ILE A 281 -8.84 -13.69 0.71
C ILE A 281 -7.49 -13.20 0.19
N ALA A 282 -6.46 -13.29 1.02
CA ALA A 282 -5.09 -12.99 0.63
C ALA A 282 -4.25 -14.26 0.43
N ILE A 283 -3.19 -14.13 -0.36
CA ILE A 283 -2.19 -15.15 -0.62
C ILE A 283 -0.89 -14.63 0.00
N GLY A 284 -0.55 -15.16 1.18
CA GLY A 284 0.60 -14.76 1.97
C GLY A 284 1.80 -15.71 1.82
N GLY A 285 2.93 -15.33 2.42
CA GLY A 285 4.16 -16.12 2.36
C GLY A 285 4.66 -16.26 0.92
N LEU A 286 4.78 -15.14 0.21
CA LEU A 286 5.37 -14.98 -1.12
C LEU A 286 6.26 -13.72 -1.12
N SER A 287 7.03 -13.52 -2.18
CA SER A 287 8.01 -12.43 -2.33
C SER A 287 9.14 -12.45 -1.29
N GLY A 288 9.50 -13.64 -0.80
CA GLY A 288 10.51 -13.86 0.25
C GLY A 288 11.89 -14.30 -0.26
N GLY A 289 12.08 -14.37 -1.59
CA GLY A 289 13.32 -14.81 -2.24
C GLY A 289 13.19 -16.12 -3.03
N GLU A 290 11.98 -16.66 -3.15
CA GLU A 290 11.69 -17.82 -3.99
C GLU A 290 11.94 -17.55 -5.49
N ALA A 291 12.08 -18.62 -6.27
CA ALA A 291 12.11 -18.53 -7.71
C ALA A 291 10.75 -18.03 -8.25
N LYS A 292 10.80 -17.14 -9.25
CA LYS A 292 9.59 -16.54 -9.84
C LYS A 292 8.64 -17.56 -10.46
N SER A 293 9.16 -18.68 -10.98
CA SER A 293 8.35 -19.79 -11.47
C SER A 293 7.52 -20.44 -10.36
N ASP A 294 8.11 -20.65 -9.17
CA ASP A 294 7.39 -21.26 -8.05
C ASP A 294 6.37 -20.29 -7.46
N TYR A 295 6.72 -19.01 -7.36
CA TYR A 295 5.79 -17.92 -7.06
C TYR A 295 4.55 -17.98 -7.99
N CYS A 296 4.75 -18.03 -9.31
CA CYS A 296 3.65 -18.07 -10.27
C CYS A 296 2.79 -19.33 -10.10
N ARG A 297 3.40 -20.49 -9.86
CA ARG A 297 2.67 -21.75 -9.62
C ARG A 297 1.80 -21.67 -8.38
N VAL A 298 2.28 -21.06 -7.30
CA VAL A 298 1.49 -20.85 -6.08
C VAL A 298 0.32 -19.89 -6.35
N VAL A 299 0.57 -18.75 -7.00
CA VAL A 299 -0.49 -17.78 -7.33
C VAL A 299 -1.56 -18.45 -8.19
N ASP A 300 -1.17 -19.10 -9.29
CA ASP A 300 -2.08 -19.80 -10.21
C ASP A 300 -2.91 -20.89 -9.52
N THR A 301 -2.27 -21.66 -8.63
CA THR A 301 -2.92 -22.71 -7.86
C THR A 301 -3.96 -22.13 -6.91
N CYS A 302 -3.61 -21.07 -6.17
CA CYS A 302 -4.52 -20.47 -5.22
C CYS A 302 -5.69 -19.80 -5.94
N THR A 303 -5.44 -18.90 -6.88
CA THR A 303 -6.49 -18.14 -7.59
C THR A 303 -7.46 -19.05 -8.35
N GLY A 304 -7.02 -20.22 -8.82
CA GLY A 304 -7.89 -21.23 -9.43
C GLY A 304 -8.85 -21.94 -8.46
N LEU A 305 -8.60 -21.87 -7.16
CA LEU A 305 -9.41 -22.49 -6.10
C LEU A 305 -10.26 -21.48 -5.32
N LEU A 306 -9.91 -20.20 -5.35
CA LEU A 306 -10.60 -19.17 -4.59
C LEU A 306 -11.93 -18.77 -5.25
N PRO A 307 -12.98 -18.49 -4.46
CA PRO A 307 -14.29 -18.07 -4.97
C PRO A 307 -14.20 -16.88 -5.94
N ALA A 308 -15.00 -16.91 -6.99
CA ALA A 308 -15.01 -15.86 -8.02
C ALA A 308 -15.67 -14.56 -7.52
N ASN A 309 -16.51 -14.62 -6.49
CA ASN A 309 -17.21 -13.46 -5.93
C ASN A 309 -16.42 -12.75 -4.80
N LYS A 310 -15.12 -13.02 -4.67
CA LYS A 310 -14.26 -12.44 -3.63
C LYS A 310 -12.98 -11.85 -4.23
N PRO A 311 -12.44 -10.78 -3.62
CA PRO A 311 -11.14 -10.24 -4.01
C PRO A 311 -10.00 -11.18 -3.57
N ARG A 312 -8.95 -11.23 -4.40
CA ARG A 312 -7.76 -12.06 -4.24
C ARG A 312 -6.54 -11.17 -4.12
N TYR A 313 -6.00 -11.07 -2.91
CA TYR A 313 -4.92 -10.17 -2.57
C TYR A 313 -3.57 -10.90 -2.50
N VAL A 314 -2.66 -10.65 -3.46
CA VAL A 314 -1.30 -11.21 -3.41
C VAL A 314 -0.37 -10.21 -2.71
N MET A 315 0.11 -10.61 -1.54
CA MET A 315 0.80 -9.72 -0.61
C MET A 315 2.28 -9.49 -1.00
N GLY A 316 2.77 -8.26 -0.87
CA GLY A 316 4.20 -7.92 -0.97
C GLY A 316 4.78 -7.82 -2.39
N VAL A 317 3.93 -7.87 -3.43
CA VAL A 317 4.35 -7.84 -4.84
C VAL A 317 4.22 -6.42 -5.40
N GLY A 318 5.25 -5.93 -6.08
CA GLY A 318 5.22 -4.57 -6.63
C GLY A 318 6.17 -4.28 -7.79
N TYR A 319 6.81 -5.28 -8.37
CA TYR A 319 7.53 -5.09 -9.63
C TYR A 319 6.51 -5.14 -10.79
N PRO A 320 6.53 -4.20 -11.77
CA PRO A 320 5.52 -4.13 -12.83
C PRO A 320 5.26 -5.45 -13.56
N VAL A 321 6.31 -6.19 -13.90
CA VAL A 321 6.21 -7.49 -14.59
C VAL A 321 5.49 -8.53 -13.70
N ASP A 322 5.76 -8.54 -12.40
CA ASP A 322 5.08 -9.44 -11.47
C ASP A 322 3.58 -9.13 -11.39
N LEU A 323 3.21 -7.85 -11.39
CA LEU A 323 1.82 -7.43 -11.30
C LEU A 323 1.04 -7.87 -12.54
N VAL A 324 1.54 -7.57 -13.74
CA VAL A 324 0.84 -7.95 -14.98
C VAL A 324 0.73 -9.48 -15.10
N VAL A 325 1.76 -10.24 -14.74
CA VAL A 325 1.67 -11.71 -14.78
C VAL A 325 0.68 -12.21 -13.72
N SER A 326 0.71 -11.68 -12.50
CA SER A 326 -0.17 -12.13 -11.42
C SER A 326 -1.65 -11.83 -11.69
N VAL A 327 -1.94 -10.70 -12.36
CA VAL A 327 -3.29 -10.41 -12.84
C VAL A 327 -3.73 -11.42 -13.91
N ALA A 328 -2.85 -11.79 -14.85
CA ALA A 328 -3.14 -12.85 -15.82
C ALA A 328 -3.44 -14.20 -15.16
N LEU A 329 -2.82 -14.45 -13.99
CA LEU A 329 -3.08 -15.61 -13.14
C LEU A 329 -4.32 -15.44 -12.23
N GLY A 330 -4.97 -14.28 -12.23
CA GLY A 330 -6.26 -14.04 -11.58
C GLY A 330 -6.20 -13.40 -10.19
N ALA A 331 -5.12 -12.69 -9.87
CA ALA A 331 -5.03 -11.82 -8.68
C ALA A 331 -5.63 -10.43 -8.92
N ASP A 332 -6.18 -9.80 -7.88
CA ASP A 332 -6.89 -8.51 -7.99
C ASP A 332 -6.23 -7.38 -7.19
N MET A 333 -5.58 -7.67 -6.07
CA MET A 333 -5.00 -6.66 -5.18
C MET A 333 -3.53 -6.95 -4.92
N PHE A 334 -2.73 -5.89 -4.79
CA PHE A 334 -1.30 -5.95 -4.53
C PHE A 334 -0.87 -4.82 -3.61
N ASP A 335 0.22 -5.01 -2.87
CA ASP A 335 0.89 -3.94 -2.13
C ASP A 335 2.40 -4.12 -2.23
N CYS A 336 3.14 -3.01 -2.23
CA CYS A 336 4.57 -3.08 -2.04
C CYS A 336 5.19 -1.74 -1.67
N VAL A 337 6.26 -1.79 -0.89
CA VAL A 337 7.13 -0.63 -0.64
C VAL A 337 8.05 -0.31 -1.83
N TRP A 338 8.13 -1.20 -2.83
CA TRP A 338 9.09 -1.11 -3.94
C TRP A 338 9.12 0.25 -4.63
N PRO A 339 7.99 0.88 -5.04
CA PRO A 339 8.03 2.16 -5.74
C PRO A 339 8.68 3.28 -4.93
N THR A 340 8.34 3.38 -3.64
CA THR A 340 8.90 4.39 -2.72
C THR A 340 10.36 4.08 -2.36
N ARG A 341 10.73 2.79 -2.27
CA ARG A 341 12.11 2.38 -1.97
C ARG A 341 13.03 2.63 -3.16
N THR A 342 12.58 2.27 -4.36
CA THR A 342 13.27 2.49 -5.64
C THR A 342 13.50 3.98 -5.89
N ALA A 343 12.52 4.83 -5.57
CA ALA A 343 12.64 6.30 -5.61
C ALA A 343 13.79 6.83 -4.73
N ARG A 344 13.89 6.34 -3.48
CA ARG A 344 14.96 6.75 -2.55
C ARG A 344 16.36 6.36 -3.01
N PHE A 345 16.49 5.37 -3.89
CA PHE A 345 17.76 5.01 -4.53
C PHE A 345 18.04 5.80 -5.82
N GLY A 346 17.21 6.79 -6.16
CA GLY A 346 17.39 7.67 -7.31
C GLY A 346 16.86 7.08 -8.62
N ASN A 347 15.89 6.15 -8.56
CA ASN A 347 15.37 5.49 -9.74
C ASN A 347 13.91 5.88 -10.02
N ALA A 348 13.61 6.15 -11.29
CA ALA A 348 12.25 6.34 -11.80
C ALA A 348 11.77 5.06 -12.51
N ILE A 349 10.52 4.68 -12.27
CA ILE A 349 9.83 3.61 -13.00
C ILE A 349 9.18 4.21 -14.24
N THR A 350 9.38 3.60 -15.40
CA THR A 350 8.78 4.02 -16.67
C THR A 350 8.20 2.81 -17.41
N SER A 351 7.44 3.09 -18.46
CA SER A 351 6.93 2.14 -19.44
C SER A 351 8.02 1.34 -20.14
N HIS A 352 9.27 1.81 -20.11
CA HIS A 352 10.46 1.18 -20.67
C HIS A 352 11.44 0.67 -19.60
N GLY A 353 10.91 0.29 -18.44
CA GLY A 353 11.68 -0.26 -17.32
C GLY A 353 12.11 0.79 -16.30
N VAL A 354 13.21 0.53 -15.59
CA VAL A 354 13.66 1.39 -14.49
C VAL A 354 14.90 2.17 -14.90
N ILE A 355 14.84 3.49 -14.82
CA ILE A 355 15.97 4.36 -15.10
C ILE A 355 16.63 4.86 -13.82
N ASN A 356 17.96 4.77 -13.75
CA ASN A 356 18.75 5.30 -12.64
C ASN A 356 19.19 6.74 -12.93
N LEU A 357 18.50 7.71 -12.32
CA LEU A 357 18.74 9.14 -12.55
C LEU A 357 20.04 9.64 -11.94
N ARG A 358 20.78 8.82 -11.20
CA ARG A 358 22.14 9.16 -10.75
C ARG A 358 23.18 9.06 -11.87
N ASN A 359 22.83 8.46 -13.01
CA ASN A 359 23.74 8.33 -14.14
C ASN A 359 24.07 9.70 -14.74
N ALA A 360 25.36 9.97 -14.98
CA ALA A 360 25.87 11.22 -15.53
C ALA A 360 25.26 11.59 -16.90
N LYS A 361 24.77 10.62 -17.68
CA LYS A 361 24.11 10.88 -18.96
C LYS A 361 22.88 11.80 -18.84
N TYR A 362 22.25 11.84 -17.66
CA TYR A 362 21.09 12.68 -17.41
C TYR A 362 21.44 14.10 -16.97
N ALA A 363 22.72 14.44 -16.77
CA ALA A 363 23.13 15.74 -16.22
C ALA A 363 22.65 16.95 -17.04
N ALA A 364 22.52 16.81 -18.35
CA ALA A 364 22.02 17.84 -19.26
C ALA A 364 20.68 17.46 -19.93
N ASP A 365 20.02 16.40 -19.46
CA ASP A 365 18.76 15.93 -20.05
C ASP A 365 17.57 16.76 -19.54
N LEU A 366 17.04 17.64 -20.38
CA LEU A 366 15.92 18.53 -20.06
C LEU A 366 14.54 17.91 -20.34
N THR A 367 14.48 16.64 -20.73
CA THR A 367 13.20 15.92 -20.91
C THR A 367 12.56 15.57 -19.55
N PRO A 368 11.24 15.33 -19.49
CA PRO A 368 10.57 14.88 -18.26
C PRO A 368 11.11 13.50 -17.81
N LEU A 369 10.72 13.07 -16.61
CA LEU A 369 11.12 11.73 -16.12
C LEU A 369 10.68 10.63 -17.09
N GLU A 370 9.46 10.75 -17.62
CA GLU A 370 8.87 9.88 -18.62
C GLU A 370 8.01 10.71 -19.59
N ASP A 371 8.24 10.53 -20.89
CA ASP A 371 7.45 11.19 -21.92
C ASP A 371 6.00 10.72 -21.89
N GLY A 372 5.06 11.65 -22.03
CA GLY A 372 3.62 11.37 -21.97
C GLY A 372 3.06 11.10 -20.57
N CYS A 373 3.90 10.98 -19.54
CA CYS A 373 3.44 10.77 -18.17
C CYS A 373 2.64 11.96 -17.65
N GLN A 374 1.41 11.69 -17.18
CA GLN A 374 0.49 12.70 -16.66
C GLN A 374 0.64 12.97 -15.16
N CYS A 375 1.73 12.51 -14.52
CA CYS A 375 1.96 12.82 -13.11
C CYS A 375 2.31 14.30 -12.93
N VAL A 376 2.05 14.85 -11.73
CA VAL A 376 2.33 16.26 -11.42
C VAL A 376 3.80 16.66 -11.67
N CYS A 377 4.73 15.71 -11.57
CA CYS A 377 6.15 15.98 -11.86
C CYS A 377 6.43 16.12 -13.36
N CYS A 378 5.87 15.24 -14.20
CA CYS A 378 6.20 15.18 -15.63
C CYS A 378 5.41 16.17 -16.48
N ARG A 379 4.20 16.54 -16.07
CA ARG A 379 3.42 17.53 -16.80
C ARG A 379 4.18 18.86 -16.88
N PRO A 380 4.14 19.55 -18.03
CA PRO A 380 4.78 20.85 -18.17
C PRO A 380 4.10 21.89 -17.26
N VAL A 381 4.81 22.96 -16.96
CA VAL A 381 4.22 24.14 -16.32
C VAL A 381 3.37 24.85 -17.38
N SER A 382 2.05 24.91 -17.18
CA SER A 382 1.16 25.69 -18.03
C SER A 382 1.26 27.17 -17.68
N ALA A 383 1.28 28.06 -18.67
CA ALA A 383 1.16 29.50 -18.47
C ALA A 383 -0.32 29.91 -18.48
N GLY A 384 -0.97 29.97 -17.32
CA GLY A 384 -2.36 30.45 -17.17
C GLY A 384 -3.23 29.61 -16.22
N ASP A 385 -4.21 30.27 -15.60
CA ASP A 385 -5.12 29.75 -14.55
C ASP A 385 -6.30 28.91 -15.10
N ASP A 386 -6.34 28.65 -16.41
CA ASP A 386 -7.45 27.93 -17.05
C ASP A 386 -7.17 26.42 -17.02
N ILE A 387 -7.60 25.72 -15.96
CA ILE A 387 -7.36 24.27 -15.87
C ILE A 387 -8.63 23.54 -15.46
N GLU A 388 -9.46 23.22 -16.45
CA GLU A 388 -10.58 22.29 -16.31
C GLU A 388 -10.13 20.82 -16.25
N ASP A 389 -8.85 20.50 -16.51
CA ASP A 389 -8.34 19.13 -16.42
C ASP A 389 -6.93 19.04 -15.77
N GLY A 390 -6.87 18.63 -14.51
CA GLY A 390 -5.66 18.04 -13.90
C GLY A 390 -4.63 18.98 -13.24
N GLY A 391 -4.74 20.30 -13.40
CA GLY A 391 -3.85 21.29 -12.80
C GLY A 391 -2.44 21.39 -13.45
N SER A 392 -1.78 22.55 -13.29
CA SER A 392 -0.45 22.81 -13.84
C SER A 392 0.56 21.81 -13.27
N GLY A 393 1.46 21.31 -14.11
CA GLY A 393 2.54 20.42 -13.69
C GLY A 393 3.71 21.19 -13.08
N LEU A 394 4.73 20.44 -12.66
CA LEU A 394 5.97 20.99 -12.12
C LEU A 394 7.09 21.11 -13.18
N GLY A 395 6.92 20.51 -14.37
CA GLY A 395 7.93 20.53 -15.44
C GLY A 395 9.27 19.94 -14.99
N ILE A 396 9.26 18.91 -14.15
CA ILE A 396 10.46 18.31 -13.58
C ILE A 396 11.26 17.58 -14.66
N THR A 397 12.49 18.02 -14.86
CA THR A 397 13.41 17.42 -15.83
C THR A 397 14.27 16.33 -15.19
N ARG A 398 14.77 15.41 -16.03
CA ARG A 398 15.75 14.39 -15.62
C ARG A 398 17.04 15.00 -15.08
N SER A 399 17.52 16.10 -15.66
CA SER A 399 18.69 16.86 -15.18
C SER A 399 18.50 17.39 -13.76
N PHE A 400 17.34 17.97 -13.47
CA PHE A 400 17.06 18.48 -12.13
C PHE A 400 17.04 17.34 -11.11
N VAL A 401 16.37 16.22 -11.43
CA VAL A 401 16.36 15.06 -10.53
C VAL A 401 17.72 14.40 -10.44
N HIS A 402 18.53 14.34 -11.52
CA HIS A 402 19.90 13.86 -11.46
C HIS A 402 20.74 14.63 -10.44
N HIS A 403 20.60 15.95 -10.42
CA HIS A 403 21.29 16.81 -9.47
C HIS A 403 20.92 16.48 -8.01
N LEU A 404 19.64 16.16 -7.75
CA LEU A 404 19.07 15.95 -6.42
C LEU A 404 19.08 14.49 -5.94
N ALA A 405 19.07 13.52 -6.85
CA ALA A 405 18.86 12.11 -6.57
C ALA A 405 19.88 11.60 -5.55
N THR A 406 19.40 11.02 -4.45
CA THR A 406 20.20 10.51 -3.31
C THR A 406 21.02 11.56 -2.55
N ARG A 407 20.85 12.85 -2.87
CA ARG A 407 21.55 13.97 -2.22
C ARG A 407 20.59 14.83 -1.40
N GLU A 408 19.40 15.08 -1.93
CA GLU A 408 18.39 15.92 -1.31
C GLU A 408 17.07 15.17 -1.12
N THR A 409 16.38 15.43 -0.01
CA THR A 409 15.09 14.80 0.32
C THR A 409 14.04 15.05 -0.77
N VAL A 410 14.06 16.22 -1.40
CA VAL A 410 13.16 16.56 -2.51
C VAL A 410 13.36 15.64 -3.72
N GLY A 411 14.57 15.14 -3.98
CA GLY A 411 14.80 14.18 -5.07
C GLY A 411 14.03 12.86 -4.83
N ALA A 412 14.04 12.36 -3.60
CA ALA A 412 13.26 11.18 -3.23
C ALA A 412 11.74 11.45 -3.24
N HIS A 413 11.32 12.65 -2.86
CA HIS A 413 9.93 13.09 -2.91
C HIS A 413 9.38 13.06 -4.35
N LEU A 414 10.06 13.74 -5.28
CA LEU A 414 9.65 13.83 -6.69
C LEU A 414 9.60 12.45 -7.36
N LEU A 415 10.61 11.61 -7.11
CA LEU A 415 10.63 10.25 -7.63
C LEU A 415 9.53 9.38 -7.02
N THR A 416 9.14 9.62 -5.76
CA THR A 416 8.05 8.89 -5.12
C THR A 416 6.70 9.27 -5.73
N LEU A 417 6.44 10.56 -5.99
CA LEU A 417 5.25 11.03 -6.70
C LEU A 417 5.12 10.32 -8.06
N HIS A 418 6.18 10.36 -8.85
CA HIS A 418 6.23 9.74 -10.18
C HIS A 418 6.03 8.21 -10.11
N ASN A 419 6.78 7.53 -9.25
CA ASN A 419 6.73 6.08 -9.15
C ASN A 419 5.36 5.58 -8.66
N VAL A 420 4.74 6.25 -7.68
CA VAL A 420 3.39 5.88 -7.22
C VAL A 420 2.36 6.13 -8.32
N TRP A 421 2.44 7.26 -9.02
CA TRP A 421 1.58 7.54 -10.17
C TRP A 421 1.67 6.44 -11.23
N HIS A 422 2.90 6.03 -11.58
CA HIS A 422 3.14 5.00 -12.58
C HIS A 422 2.46 3.68 -12.20
N MET A 423 2.63 3.20 -10.96
CA MET A 423 2.01 1.95 -10.51
C MET A 423 0.48 2.00 -10.54
N LEU A 424 -0.11 3.11 -10.10
CA LEU A 424 -1.57 3.28 -10.12
C LEU A 424 -2.11 3.37 -11.55
N THR A 425 -1.36 4.03 -12.44
CA THR A 425 -1.70 4.13 -13.87
C THR A 425 -1.63 2.78 -14.57
N LEU A 426 -0.58 1.99 -14.28
CA LEU A 426 -0.44 0.64 -14.80
C LEU A 426 -1.67 -0.21 -14.47
N MET A 427 -2.16 -0.17 -13.22
CA MET A 427 -3.35 -0.91 -12.82
C MET A 427 -4.63 -0.42 -13.53
N ARG A 428 -4.75 0.88 -13.80
CA ARG A 428 -5.86 1.43 -14.60
C ARG A 428 -5.84 0.92 -16.04
N HIS A 429 -4.67 0.92 -16.68
CA HIS A 429 -4.53 0.39 -18.05
C HIS A 429 -4.80 -1.12 -18.12
N ILE A 430 -4.31 -1.88 -17.13
CA ILE A 430 -4.63 -3.31 -17.00
C ILE A 430 -6.15 -3.51 -16.91
N ARG A 431 -6.83 -2.77 -16.01
CA ARG A 431 -8.28 -2.87 -15.87
C ARG A 431 -8.98 -2.58 -17.20
N GLN A 432 -8.60 -1.49 -17.88
CA GLN A 432 -9.23 -1.10 -19.14
C GLN A 432 -9.07 -2.22 -20.18
N ALA A 433 -7.87 -2.77 -20.31
CA ALA A 433 -7.61 -3.87 -21.23
C ALA A 433 -8.40 -5.14 -20.87
N ILE A 434 -8.73 -5.39 -19.60
CA ILE A 434 -9.61 -6.51 -19.21
C ILE A 434 -11.07 -6.21 -19.58
N VAL A 435 -11.55 -4.99 -19.32
CA VAL A 435 -12.93 -4.58 -19.64
C VAL A 435 -13.19 -4.63 -21.15
N GLU A 436 -12.19 -4.27 -21.96
CA GLU A 436 -12.25 -4.29 -23.42
C GLU A 436 -11.90 -5.66 -24.03
N ASP A 437 -11.62 -6.67 -23.21
CA ASP A 437 -11.14 -8.00 -23.61
C ASP A 437 -9.87 -7.97 -24.51
N GLN A 438 -8.98 -7.00 -24.27
CA GLN A 438 -7.70 -6.80 -24.97
C GLN A 438 -6.48 -7.12 -24.11
N TYR A 439 -6.68 -7.80 -22.98
CA TYR A 439 -5.60 -8.06 -22.03
C TYR A 439 -4.40 -8.85 -22.60
N PRO A 440 -4.58 -9.87 -23.47
CA PRO A 440 -3.46 -10.52 -24.15
C PRO A 440 -2.62 -9.57 -25.01
N SER A 441 -3.27 -8.67 -25.75
CA SER A 441 -2.59 -7.64 -26.55
C SER A 441 -1.85 -6.64 -25.67
N PHE A 442 -2.46 -6.22 -24.57
CA PHE A 442 -1.81 -5.38 -23.56
C PHE A 442 -0.54 -6.04 -23.01
N LEU A 443 -0.58 -7.34 -22.70
CA LEU A 443 0.61 -8.08 -22.22
C LEU A 443 1.73 -8.07 -23.27
N ARG A 444 1.43 -8.36 -24.54
CA ARG A 444 2.43 -8.33 -25.61
C ARG A 444 3.07 -6.95 -25.74
N GLN A 445 2.26 -5.88 -25.75
CA GLN A 445 2.75 -4.51 -25.82
C GLN A 445 3.59 -4.13 -24.60
N PHE A 446 3.12 -4.47 -23.39
CA PHE A 446 3.85 -4.18 -22.16
C PHE A 446 5.25 -4.82 -22.14
N PHE A 447 5.38 -6.09 -22.55
CA PHE A 447 6.69 -6.73 -22.62
C PHE A 447 7.56 -6.17 -23.76
N ALA A 448 6.97 -5.82 -24.90
CA ALA A 448 7.69 -5.11 -25.95
C ALA A 448 8.25 -3.77 -25.45
N ASP A 449 7.47 -2.99 -24.71
CA ASP A 449 7.93 -1.70 -24.18
C ASP A 449 9.00 -1.86 -23.10
N GLN A 450 8.83 -2.79 -22.16
CA GLN A 450 9.77 -3.02 -21.05
C GLN A 450 11.13 -3.55 -21.50
N TYR A 451 11.17 -4.31 -22.59
CA TYR A 451 12.37 -5.01 -23.08
C TYR A 451 12.74 -4.60 -24.51
N ALA A 452 12.33 -3.40 -24.95
CA ALA A 452 12.67 -2.82 -26.25
C ALA A 452 12.39 -3.76 -27.46
N ALA A 453 11.29 -4.52 -27.38
CA ALA A 453 10.88 -5.55 -28.32
C ALA A 453 11.91 -6.69 -28.55
N ASP A 454 12.96 -6.77 -27.75
CA ASP A 454 13.92 -7.86 -27.76
C ASP A 454 13.35 -9.04 -26.94
N LYS A 455 12.71 -9.97 -27.65
CA LYS A 455 12.11 -11.17 -27.05
C LYS A 455 13.16 -12.08 -26.37
N THR A 456 14.46 -11.92 -26.64
CA THR A 456 15.51 -12.70 -25.96
C THR A 456 15.75 -12.24 -24.53
N GLU A 457 15.35 -11.01 -24.19
CA GLU A 457 15.45 -10.43 -22.85
C GLU A 457 14.18 -10.69 -21.99
N TYR A 458 13.15 -11.31 -22.57
CA TYR A 458 11.92 -11.60 -21.85
C TYR A 458 12.19 -12.64 -20.76
N PRO A 459 11.77 -12.42 -19.50
CA PRO A 459 12.01 -13.39 -18.44
C PRO A 459 11.31 -14.73 -18.72
N ASP A 460 12.08 -15.81 -18.78
CA ASP A 460 11.59 -17.18 -19.00
C ASP A 460 10.41 -17.56 -18.11
N TRP A 461 10.44 -17.15 -16.83
CA TRP A 461 9.38 -17.46 -15.87
C TRP A 461 8.06 -16.80 -16.26
N ALA A 462 8.11 -15.58 -16.80
CA ALA A 462 6.92 -14.83 -17.20
C ALA A 462 6.33 -15.41 -18.48
N VAL A 463 7.18 -15.70 -19.47
CA VAL A 463 6.77 -16.38 -20.72
C VAL A 463 6.08 -17.72 -20.41
N LYS A 464 6.68 -18.53 -19.53
CA LYS A 464 6.10 -19.83 -19.12
C LYS A 464 4.77 -19.65 -18.37
N ALA A 465 4.70 -18.71 -17.42
CA ALA A 465 3.49 -18.46 -16.65
C ALA A 465 2.32 -17.98 -17.52
N LEU A 466 2.59 -17.08 -18.47
CA LEU A 466 1.58 -16.55 -19.39
C LEU A 466 1.10 -17.60 -20.39
N ARG A 467 1.99 -18.49 -20.86
CA ARG A 467 1.61 -19.61 -21.74
C ARG A 467 0.62 -20.56 -21.04
N CYS A 468 0.76 -20.77 -19.73
CA CYS A 468 -0.19 -21.58 -18.94
C CYS A 468 -1.61 -20.98 -18.90
N VAL A 469 -1.77 -19.69 -19.17
CA VAL A 469 -3.06 -18.99 -19.23
C VAL A 469 -3.37 -18.48 -20.64
N GLY A 470 -2.85 -19.16 -21.67
CA GLY A 470 -3.25 -18.95 -23.06
C GLY A 470 -2.58 -17.78 -23.79
N VAL A 471 -1.52 -17.19 -23.23
CA VAL A 471 -0.80 -16.07 -23.87
C VAL A 471 0.65 -16.46 -24.14
N ASP A 472 0.99 -16.65 -25.41
CA ASP A 472 2.39 -16.87 -25.82
C ASP A 472 3.04 -15.57 -26.29
N LEU A 473 3.88 -14.96 -25.46
CA LEU A 473 4.62 -13.74 -25.80
C LEU A 473 5.60 -13.92 -26.98
N MET A 474 5.98 -15.15 -27.29
CA MET A 474 6.95 -15.44 -28.36
C MET A 474 6.30 -15.47 -29.74
N ASP A 475 4.98 -15.66 -29.82
CA ASP A 475 4.24 -15.62 -31.09
C ASP A 475 4.35 -14.25 -31.77
N VAL A 476 4.44 -14.29 -33.11
CA VAL A 476 4.66 -13.14 -34.01
C VAL A 476 3.39 -12.34 -34.20
#